data_AF-A0A535J5U1-F1
#
_entry.id   AF-A0A535J5U1-F1
#
_cell.length_a   1.000
_cell.length_b   1.000
_cell.length_c   1.000
_cell.angle_alpha   90.00
_cell.angle_beta   90.00
_cell.angle_gamma   90.00
#
_symmetry.space_group_name_H-M   'P 1'
#
loop_
_entity.id
_entity.type
_entity.pdbx_description
1 polymer ?
#
loop_
_entity_poly.entity_id
_entity_poly.type
_entity_poly.pdbx_seq_one_letter_code
_entity_poly.pdbx_strand_id
1 'polypeptide(L)' 'PQYVYGRGGQSLADSWRSGPHAYLGATVSGFPNLFLLIGPNTGLGHNSMIYMIESQITYILDCLRTIDRRNLRAV' A
#
# COMPACT_ATOMS: atom_id res chain seq x y z
N PRO A 1 -2.68 4.28 -12.51
CA PRO A 1 -3.56 4.70 -11.39
C PRO A 1 -4.19 6.11 -11.58
N GLN A 2 -4.65 6.45 -12.80
CA GLN A 2 -5.27 7.76 -13.08
C GLN A 2 -6.66 7.93 -12.44
N TYR A 3 -7.27 6.85 -11.95
CA TYR A 3 -8.62 6.85 -11.37
C TYR A 3 -8.65 6.62 -9.85
N VAL A 4 -7.48 6.60 -9.20
CA VAL A 4 -7.39 6.41 -7.74
C VAL A 4 -7.21 7.78 -7.09
N TYR A 5 -8.12 8.11 -6.18
CA TYR A 5 -8.14 9.38 -5.47
C TYR A 5 -8.12 9.14 -3.96
N GLY A 6 -7.25 9.89 -3.27
CA GLY A 6 -7.06 9.83 -1.83
C GLY A 6 -7.79 10.96 -1.11
N ARG A 7 -7.28 11.31 0.07
CA ARG A 7 -7.79 12.43 0.88
C ARG A 7 -7.72 13.73 0.09
N GLY A 8 -8.74 14.58 0.28
CA GLY A 8 -8.81 15.89 -0.37
C GLY A 8 -8.93 15.83 -1.90
N GLY A 9 -9.29 14.67 -2.48
CA GLY A 9 -9.41 14.52 -3.94
C GLY A 9 -8.06 14.44 -4.67
N GLN A 10 -6.96 14.26 -3.96
CA GLN A 10 -5.64 14.12 -4.58
C GLN A 10 -5.56 12.82 -5.39
N SER A 11 -5.17 12.91 -6.66
CA SER A 11 -4.97 11.72 -7.49
C SER A 11 -3.66 11.02 -7.12
N LEU A 12 -3.65 9.68 -7.13
CA LEU A 12 -2.45 8.88 -6.90
C LEU A 12 -1.40 9.13 -7.98
N ALA A 13 -1.84 9.37 -9.22
CA ALA A 13 -0.97 9.71 -10.32
C ALA A 13 -0.22 11.03 -10.06
N ASP A 14 -0.89 12.06 -9.54
CA ASP A 14 -0.25 13.33 -9.19
C ASP A 14 0.68 13.19 -7.99
N SER A 15 0.29 12.42 -6.96
CA SER A 15 1.15 12.15 -5.80
C SER A 15 2.45 11.44 -6.18
N TRP A 16 2.45 10.63 -7.24
CA TRP A 16 3.63 9.91 -7.71
C TRP A 16 4.37 10.59 -8.86
N ARG A 17 4.13 11.89 -9.10
CA ARG A 17 4.82 12.66 -10.16
C ARG A 17 6.34 12.62 -10.06
N SER A 18 6.89 12.58 -8.84
CA SER A 18 8.33 12.48 -8.58
C SER A 18 8.85 11.04 -8.49
N GLY A 19 8.00 10.06 -8.81
CA GLY A 19 8.32 8.63 -8.71
C GLY A 19 7.34 7.90 -7.76
N PRO A 20 6.96 6.64 -8.10
CA PRO A 20 6.15 5.83 -7.21
C PRO A 20 6.84 5.56 -5.87
N HIS A 21 6.11 5.74 -4.79
CA HIS A 21 6.58 5.45 -3.43
C HIS A 21 5.46 4.87 -2.57
N ALA A 22 5.83 3.96 -1.68
CA ALA A 22 4.92 3.37 -0.70
C ALA A 22 5.72 2.99 0.56
N TYR A 23 5.10 3.14 1.73
CA TYR A 23 5.65 2.65 2.98
C TYR A 23 5.68 1.12 2.95
N LEU A 24 6.87 0.54 3.16
CA LEU A 24 7.14 -0.90 3.02
C LEU A 24 6.67 -1.49 1.67
N GLY A 25 6.55 -0.66 0.64
CA GLY A 25 5.99 -1.09 -0.65
C GLY A 25 4.50 -1.47 -0.60
N ALA A 26 3.80 -1.21 0.50
CA ALA A 26 2.45 -1.72 0.76
C ALA A 26 1.38 -0.63 0.93
N THR A 27 1.69 0.52 1.54
CA THR A 27 0.70 1.60 1.79
C THR A 27 1.18 2.95 1.29
N VAL A 28 0.25 3.84 0.92
CA VAL A 28 0.58 5.17 0.38
C VAL A 28 -0.02 6.26 1.27
N SER A 29 0.83 7.18 1.74
CA SER A 29 0.39 8.32 2.55
C SER A 29 -0.67 9.15 1.81
N GLY A 30 -1.74 9.54 2.48
CA GLY A 30 -2.86 10.26 1.89
C GLY A 30 -3.92 9.37 1.22
N PHE A 31 -3.67 8.06 1.09
CA PHE A 31 -4.60 7.09 0.50
C PHE A 31 -4.96 6.03 1.55
N PRO A 32 -5.82 6.38 2.53
CA PRO A 32 -6.18 5.45 3.60
C PRO A 32 -6.85 4.20 3.04
N ASN A 33 -6.61 3.06 3.68
CA ASN A 33 -7.14 1.74 3.28
C ASN A 33 -6.74 1.28 1.85
N LEU A 34 -5.78 1.96 1.20
CA LEU A 34 -5.18 1.49 -0.05
C LEU A 34 -3.96 0.62 0.27
N PHE A 35 -4.01 -0.63 -0.17
CA PHE A 35 -2.91 -1.58 -0.05
C PHE A 35 -2.42 -1.99 -1.45
N LEU A 36 -1.10 -2.07 -1.61
CA LEU A 36 -0.43 -2.49 -2.83
C LEU A 36 0.24 -3.86 -2.59
N LEU A 37 0.07 -4.76 -3.56
CA LEU A 37 0.89 -5.97 -3.68
C LEU A 37 1.93 -5.73 -4.77
N ILE A 38 3.16 -6.13 -4.50
CA ILE A 38 4.32 -5.84 -5.35
C ILE A 38 4.39 -4.34 -5.69
N GLY A 39 4.26 -3.50 -4.68
CA GLY A 39 4.35 -2.05 -4.83
C GLY A 39 5.77 -1.56 -5.10
N PRO A 40 5.97 -0.23 -5.11
CA PRO A 40 7.28 0.36 -5.38
C PRO A 40 8.38 -0.22 -4.48
N ASN A 41 9.54 -0.49 -5.06
CA ASN A 41 10.76 -0.99 -4.40
C ASN A 41 10.70 -2.44 -3.85
N THR A 42 9.71 -3.26 -4.22
CA THR A 42 9.64 -4.66 -3.72
C THR A 42 10.00 -5.73 -4.76
N GLY A 43 9.98 -5.39 -6.05
CA GLY A 43 10.34 -6.30 -7.16
C GLY A 43 11.82 -6.21 -7.53
N LEU A 44 12.73 -6.57 -6.61
CA LEU A 44 14.16 -6.30 -6.75
C LEU A 44 14.93 -7.31 -7.61
N GLY A 45 14.26 -8.35 -8.14
CA GLY A 45 14.81 -9.34 -9.07
C GLY A 45 15.78 -10.37 -8.46
N HIS A 46 16.23 -10.18 -7.22
CA HIS A 46 17.12 -11.09 -6.50
C HIS A 46 16.43 -11.82 -5.34
N ASN A 47 15.16 -11.51 -5.07
CA ASN A 47 14.32 -12.19 -4.09
C ASN A 47 13.08 -12.81 -4.77
N SER A 48 12.48 -13.81 -4.14
CA SER A 48 11.26 -14.44 -4.65
C SER A 48 10.09 -13.47 -4.60
N MET A 49 9.44 -13.25 -5.74
CA MET A 49 8.24 -12.42 -5.81
C MET A 49 7.07 -13.03 -5.04
N ILE A 50 6.95 -14.37 -5.03
CA ILE A 50 5.93 -15.08 -4.24
C ILE A 50 6.12 -14.82 -2.75
N TYR A 51 7.37 -14.95 -2.27
CA TYR A 51 7.69 -14.68 -0.87
C TYR A 51 7.37 -13.24 -0.46
N MET A 52 7.65 -12.28 -1.35
CA MET A 52 7.28 -10.88 -1.13
C MET A 52 5.76 -10.70 -1.04
N ILE A 53 4.99 -11.34 -1.94
CA ILE A 53 3.51 -11.32 -1.90
C ILE A 53 3.01 -11.89 -0.57
N GLU A 54 3.51 -13.06 -0.15
CA GLU A 54 3.11 -13.71 1.11
C GLU A 54 3.41 -12.83 2.34
N SER A 55 4.59 -12.19 2.34
CA SER A 55 4.98 -11.26 3.40
C SER A 55 4.07 -10.04 3.44
N GLN A 56 3.73 -9.47 2.28
CA GLN A 56 2.82 -8.32 2.18
C GLN A 56 1.38 -8.69 2.56
N ILE A 57 0.87 -9.84 2.14
CA ILE A 57 -0.44 -10.35 2.55
C ILE A 57 -0.49 -10.50 4.07
N THR A 58 0.55 -11.09 4.68
CA THR A 58 0.63 -11.23 6.14
C THR A 58 0.54 -9.87 6.84
N TYR A 59 1.32 -8.88 6.38
CA TYR A 59 1.28 -7.52 6.91
C TYR A 59 -0.11 -6.85 6.76
N ILE A 60 -0.74 -7.00 5.59
CA ILE A 60 -2.06 -6.42 5.31
C ILE A 60 -3.12 -7.07 6.21
N LEU A 61 -3.09 -8.40 6.38
CA LEU A 61 -4.03 -9.10 7.26
C LEU A 61 -3.91 -8.65 8.71
N ASP A 62 -2.68 -8.44 9.21
CA ASP A 62 -2.47 -7.94 10.56
C ASP A 62 -2.95 -6.49 10.73
N CYS A 63 -2.82 -5.67 9.69
CA CYS A 63 -3.41 -4.35 9.66
C CYS A 63 -4.94 -4.41 9.75
N LEU A 64 -5.60 -5.23 8.92
CA LEU A 64 -7.05 -5.41 8.93
C LEU A 64 -7.57 -5.93 10.28
N ARG A 65 -6.89 -6.92 10.88
CA ARG A 65 -7.20 -7.41 12.22
C ARG A 65 -7.06 -6.32 13.28
N THR A 66 -6.08 -5.43 13.13
CA THR A 66 -5.88 -4.31 14.04
C THR A 66 -6.99 -3.27 13.91
N ILE A 67 -7.43 -2.98 12.68
CA ILE A 67 -8.56 -2.10 12.40
C ILE A 67 -9.82 -2.64 13.08
N ASP A 68 -10.13 -3.91 12.88
CA ASP A 68 -11.29 -4.59 13.47
C ASP A 68 -11.24 -4.58 15.01
N ARG A 69 -10.14 -5.07 15.60
CA ARG A 69 -9.96 -5.15 17.05
C ARG A 69 -10.07 -3.79 17.75
N ARG A 70 -9.61 -2.72 17.10
CA ARG A 70 -9.58 -1.37 17.66
C ARG A 70 -10.78 -0.52 17.23
N ASN A 71 -11.70 -1.07 16.45
CA ASN A 71 -12.84 -0.37 15.87
C ASN A 71 -12.41 0.92 15.12
N LEU A 72 -11.31 0.84 14.37
CA LEU A 72 -10.82 1.92 13.53
C LEU A 72 -11.57 1.92 12.19
N ARG A 73 -11.62 3.08 11.53
CA ARG A 73 -12.24 3.21 10.19
C ARG A 73 -11.22 3.36 9.06
N ALA A 74 -9.97 3.66 9.41
CA ALA A 74 -8.89 3.85 8.47
C ALA A 74 -7.54 3.53 9.12
N VAL A 75 -6.62 3.05 8.30
CA VAL A 75 -5.17 3.07 8.55
C VAL A 75 -4.49 4.09 7.64
#